data_AF-A0A3D0SMM6-F1
#
_entry.id   AF-A0A3D0SMM6-F1
#
_cell.length_a   1.000
_cell.length_b   1.000
_cell.length_c   1.000
_cell.angle_alpha   90.00
_cell.angle_beta   90.00
_cell.angle_gamma   90.00
#
_symmetry.space_group_name_H-M   'P 1'
#
loop_
_entity.id
_entity.type
_entity.pdbx_description
1 polymer ?
#
loop_
_entity_poly.entity_id
_entity_poly.type
_entity_poly.pdbx_seq_one_letter_code
_entity_poly.pdbx_strand_id
1 'polypeptide(L)'
;ILMMRGMASTMEQHHRVQILDEALEAAVKLSHRYIPARQLPDKAVSLLDTASARVAISLHAVPAEVEDCRRRIEALNTELEIIGRETAVGIDTVQRQTDANEKLQAEQVRLTELDTRWQEEKGLVDQILELRAKLRNANGTVEADPVAAEPDPERPARLAELKDLQTKLHALQGEKPLILPDVDAQAVA
;
A
#
# COMPACT_ATOMS: atom_id res chain seq x y z
N ILE A 1 -13.51 9.27 -19.40
CA ILE A 1 -12.33 8.37 -19.46
C ILE A 1 -11.17 8.99 -20.24
N LEU A 2 -11.37 9.46 -21.48
CA LEU A 2 -10.30 10.07 -22.30
C LEU A 2 -9.56 11.21 -21.60
N MET A 3 -10.30 12.10 -20.95
CA MET A 3 -9.70 13.19 -20.17
C MET A 3 -8.85 12.70 -18.98
N MET A 4 -9.27 11.62 -18.29
CA MET A 4 -8.48 11.03 -17.19
C MET A 4 -7.17 10.44 -17.70
N ARG A 5 -7.19 9.77 -18.86
CA ARG A 5 -5.97 9.24 -19.51
C ARG A 5 -4.99 10.37 -19.86
N GLY A 6 -5.49 11.52 -20.30
CA GLY A 6 -4.65 12.71 -20.56
C GLY A 6 -4.00 13.29 -19.31
N MET A 7 -4.63 13.16 -18.14
CA MET A 7 -4.12 13.67 -16.87
C MET A 7 -3.21 12.68 -16.12
N ALA A 8 -3.28 11.39 -16.45
CA ALA A 8 -2.58 10.32 -15.74
C ALA A 8 -1.07 10.61 -15.62
N SER A 9 -0.41 10.96 -16.72
CA SER A 9 1.04 11.23 -16.73
C SER A 9 1.45 12.36 -15.77
N THR A 10 0.66 13.43 -15.68
CA THR A 10 0.91 14.54 -14.76
C THR A 10 0.75 14.11 -13.30
N MET A 11 -0.27 13.30 -13.01
CA MET A 11 -0.51 12.79 -11.65
C MET A 11 0.55 11.78 -11.21
N GLU A 12 0.96 10.89 -12.11
CA GLU A 12 2.07 9.96 -11.89
C GLU A 12 3.35 10.69 -11.53
N GLN A 13 3.69 11.77 -12.25
CA GLN A 13 4.87 12.60 -11.95
C GLN A 13 4.75 13.31 -10.60
N HIS A 14 3.58 13.85 -10.28
CA HIS A 14 3.35 14.58 -9.03
C HIS A 14 3.50 13.67 -7.81
N HIS A 15 2.85 12.51 -7.84
CA HIS A 15 2.83 11.56 -6.71
C HIS A 15 3.99 10.55 -6.75
N ARG A 16 4.74 10.48 -7.85
CA ARG A 16 5.81 9.48 -8.11
C ARG A 16 5.32 8.04 -8.02
N VAL A 17 4.09 7.80 -8.47
CA VAL A 17 3.44 6.48 -8.52
C VAL A 17 3.09 6.13 -9.95
N GLN A 18 2.84 4.86 -10.21
CA GLN A 18 2.29 4.39 -11.47
C GLN A 18 0.77 4.26 -11.36
N ILE A 19 0.03 4.71 -12.38
CA ILE A 19 -1.42 4.63 -12.45
C ILE A 19 -1.82 3.66 -13.56
N LEU A 20 -2.59 2.63 -13.22
CA LEU A 20 -3.10 1.66 -14.19
C LEU A 20 -4.38 2.17 -14.85
N ASP A 21 -4.65 1.76 -16.11
CA ASP A 21 -5.84 2.20 -16.84
C ASP A 21 -7.14 1.77 -16.11
N GLU A 22 -7.12 0.62 -15.44
CA GLU A 22 -8.23 0.15 -14.62
C GLU A 22 -8.53 1.08 -13.42
N ALA A 23 -7.53 1.74 -12.86
CA ALA A 23 -7.73 2.74 -11.81
C ALA A 23 -8.42 4.00 -12.35
N LEU A 24 -8.12 4.40 -13.59
CA LEU A 24 -8.81 5.50 -14.25
C LEU A 24 -10.29 5.14 -14.49
N GLU A 25 -10.57 3.91 -14.90
CA GLU A 25 -11.93 3.41 -15.04
C GLU A 25 -12.66 3.34 -13.70
N ALA A 26 -12.01 2.80 -12.67
CA ALA A 26 -12.55 2.71 -11.32
C ALA A 26 -12.87 4.10 -10.77
N ALA A 27 -11.96 5.06 -10.93
CA ALA A 27 -12.14 6.43 -10.45
C ALA A 27 -13.37 7.09 -11.08
N VAL A 28 -13.58 6.91 -12.38
CA VAL A 28 -14.77 7.43 -13.07
C VAL A 28 -16.03 6.69 -12.60
N LYS A 29 -16.03 5.35 -12.58
CA LYS A 29 -17.20 4.53 -12.22
C LYS A 29 -17.64 4.77 -10.77
N LEU A 30 -16.71 4.74 -9.83
CA LEU A 30 -16.96 4.87 -8.40
C LEU A 30 -17.35 6.31 -8.03
N SER A 31 -16.63 7.32 -8.53
CA SER A 31 -17.01 8.73 -8.27
C SER A 31 -18.37 9.07 -8.89
N HIS A 32 -18.69 8.51 -10.07
CA HIS A 32 -20.01 8.67 -10.66
C HIS A 32 -21.11 8.10 -9.74
N ARG A 33 -20.90 6.89 -9.20
CA ARG A 33 -21.88 6.18 -8.38
C ARG A 33 -22.03 6.74 -6.97
N TYR A 34 -20.94 7.10 -6.30
CA TYR A 34 -20.91 7.37 -4.86
C TYR A 34 -20.69 8.85 -4.50
N ILE A 35 -20.32 9.71 -5.47
CA ILE A 35 -20.10 11.15 -5.25
C ILE A 35 -21.08 11.95 -6.15
N PRO A 36 -22.39 11.94 -5.86
CA PRO A 36 -23.39 12.58 -6.73
C PRO A 36 -23.38 14.11 -6.64
N ALA A 37 -22.87 14.68 -5.55
CA ALA A 37 -22.85 16.13 -5.31
C ALA A 37 -21.84 16.91 -6.17
N ARG A 38 -20.96 16.20 -6.90
CA ARG A 38 -19.92 16.78 -7.76
C ARG A 38 -20.05 16.26 -9.20
N GLN A 39 -19.51 17.03 -10.14
CA GLN A 39 -19.55 16.70 -11.57
C GLN A 39 -18.28 16.00 -12.03
N LEU A 40 -18.40 15.13 -13.04
CA LEU A 40 -17.25 14.65 -13.80
C LEU A 40 -16.70 15.80 -14.67
N PRO A 41 -15.39 15.89 -14.89
CA PRO A 41 -14.32 14.97 -14.44
C PRO A 41 -13.80 15.24 -13.02
N ASP A 42 -14.10 16.40 -12.44
CA ASP A 42 -13.50 16.91 -11.19
C ASP A 42 -13.52 15.91 -10.03
N LYS A 43 -14.66 15.22 -9.82
CA LYS A 43 -14.76 14.21 -8.77
C LYS A 43 -13.91 12.96 -9.00
N ALA A 44 -13.68 12.58 -10.25
CA ALA A 44 -12.83 11.43 -10.58
C ALA A 44 -11.36 11.81 -10.41
N VAL A 45 -10.99 13.05 -10.76
CA VAL A 45 -9.65 13.61 -10.50
C VAL A 45 -9.38 13.64 -9.00
N SER A 46 -10.30 14.20 -8.20
CA SER A 46 -10.15 14.27 -6.74
C SER A 46 -10.00 12.87 -6.10
N LEU A 47 -10.79 11.90 -6.56
CA LEU A 47 -10.73 10.52 -6.07
C LEU A 47 -9.40 9.86 -6.45
N LEU A 48 -8.98 9.99 -7.70
CA LEU A 48 -7.71 9.45 -8.17
C LEU A 48 -6.53 10.09 -7.46
N ASP A 49 -6.57 11.40 -7.20
CA ASP A 49 -5.51 12.14 -6.50
C ASP A 49 -5.33 11.63 -5.06
N THR A 50 -6.45 11.41 -4.37
CA THR A 50 -6.44 10.82 -3.02
C THR A 50 -5.88 9.40 -3.04
N ALA A 51 -6.26 8.59 -4.03
CA ALA A 51 -5.73 7.25 -4.21
C ALA A 51 -4.21 7.26 -4.50
N SER A 52 -3.75 8.14 -5.40
CA SER A 52 -2.34 8.31 -5.72
C SER A 52 -1.52 8.75 -4.51
N ALA A 53 -2.03 9.69 -3.71
CA ALA A 53 -1.38 10.10 -2.47
C ALA A 53 -1.31 8.93 -1.46
N ARG A 54 -2.39 8.15 -1.32
CA ARG A 54 -2.42 6.98 -0.45
C ARG A 54 -1.38 5.94 -0.86
N VAL A 55 -1.26 5.64 -2.16
CA VAL A 55 -0.25 4.72 -2.69
C VAL A 55 1.16 5.26 -2.42
N ALA A 56 1.42 6.55 -2.70
CA ALA A 56 2.71 7.18 -2.46
C ALA A 56 3.14 7.09 -0.98
N ILE A 57 2.20 7.30 -0.05
CA ILE A 57 2.44 7.14 1.38
C ILE A 57 2.73 5.67 1.71
N SER A 58 1.94 4.73 1.17
CA SER A 58 2.11 3.29 1.48
C SER A 58 3.48 2.73 1.10
N LEU A 59 4.13 3.29 0.07
CA LEU A 59 5.47 2.89 -0.36
C LEU A 59 6.58 3.30 0.63
N HIS A 60 6.33 4.27 1.50
CA HIS A 60 7.37 4.87 2.35
C HIS A 60 7.02 4.85 3.85
N ALA A 61 5.76 4.63 4.20
CA ALA A 61 5.27 4.64 5.57
C ALA A 61 5.10 3.23 6.13
N VAL A 62 5.01 3.16 7.46
CA VAL A 62 4.57 1.96 8.17
C VAL A 62 3.06 1.77 7.89
N PRO A 63 2.58 0.57 7.56
CA PRO A 63 1.16 0.31 7.38
C PRO A 63 0.36 0.64 8.65
N ALA A 64 -0.83 1.23 8.47
CA ALA A 64 -1.68 1.62 9.59
C ALA A 64 -1.99 0.46 10.54
N GLU A 65 -2.19 -0.76 10.01
CA GLU A 65 -2.44 -1.96 10.82
C GLU A 65 -1.28 -2.28 11.78
N VAL A 66 -0.03 -2.09 11.33
CA VAL A 66 1.17 -2.29 12.15
C VAL A 66 1.27 -1.20 13.21
N GLU A 67 1.03 0.05 12.83
CA GLU A 67 1.08 1.18 13.76
C GLU A 67 0.00 1.09 14.85
N ASP A 68 -1.22 0.73 14.47
CA ASP A 68 -2.33 0.53 15.40
C ASP A 68 -2.05 -0.61 16.39
N CYS A 69 -1.46 -1.72 15.91
CA CYS A 69 -1.05 -2.84 16.76
C CYS A 69 0.03 -2.41 17.78
N ARG A 70 1.03 -1.64 17.34
CA ARG A 70 2.07 -1.07 18.23
C ARG A 70 1.47 -0.15 19.29
N ARG A 71 0.57 0.76 18.90
CA ARG A 71 -0.13 1.64 19.84
C ARG A 71 -0.99 0.85 20.85
N ARG A 72 -1.59 -0.25 20.42
CA ARG A 72 -2.38 -1.13 21.30
C ARG A 72 -1.50 -1.80 22.36
N ILE A 73 -0.33 -2.29 21.96
CA ILE A 73 0.68 -2.86 22.86
C ILE A 73 1.15 -1.81 23.88
N GLU A 74 1.46 -0.59 23.45
CA GLU A 74 1.86 0.51 24.34
C GLU A 74 0.77 0.85 25.37
N ALA A 75 -0.49 0.89 24.94
CA ALA A 75 -1.63 1.12 25.83
C ALA A 75 -1.77 0.00 26.88
N LEU A 76 -1.63 -1.26 26.48
CA LEU A 76 -1.70 -2.42 27.38
C LEU A 76 -0.54 -2.46 28.37
N ASN A 77 0.67 -2.12 27.94
CA ASN A 77 1.83 -1.98 28.85
C ASN A 77 1.58 -0.88 29.89
N THR A 78 1.05 0.27 29.46
CA THR A 78 0.68 1.37 30.37
C THR A 78 -0.38 0.91 31.38
N GLU A 79 -1.38 0.15 30.94
CA GLU A 79 -2.40 -0.43 31.82
C GLU A 79 -1.78 -1.39 32.85
N LEU A 80 -0.85 -2.26 32.44
CA LEU A 80 -0.15 -3.18 33.33
C LEU A 80 0.72 -2.44 34.37
N GLU A 81 1.35 -1.33 34.00
CA GLU A 81 2.09 -0.49 34.95
C GLU A 81 1.17 0.17 36.00
N ILE A 82 -0.03 0.60 35.59
CA ILE A 82 -1.04 1.12 36.52
C ILE A 82 -1.50 0.01 37.46
N ILE A 83 -1.83 -1.16 36.91
CA ILE A 83 -2.25 -2.34 37.68
C ILE A 83 -1.16 -2.72 38.70
N GLY A 84 0.11 -2.75 38.30
CA GLY A 84 1.21 -3.08 39.22
C GLY A 84 1.32 -2.10 40.41
N ARG A 85 1.06 -0.81 40.18
CA ARG A 85 1.00 0.20 41.26
C ARG A 85 -0.22 -0.01 42.16
N GLU A 86 -1.38 -0.32 41.61
CA GLU A 86 -2.61 -0.60 42.37
C GLU A 86 -2.43 -1.86 43.24
N THR A 87 -1.83 -2.93 42.71
CA THR A 87 -1.51 -4.16 43.44
C THR A 87 -0.58 -3.88 44.62
N ALA A 88 0.42 -3.01 44.44
CA ALA A 88 1.37 -2.65 45.51
C ALA A 88 0.71 -1.93 46.70
N VAL A 89 -0.46 -1.31 46.50
CA VAL A 89 -1.26 -0.64 47.54
C VAL A 89 -2.38 -1.57 48.08
N GLY A 90 -2.43 -2.82 47.62
CA GLY A 90 -3.37 -3.84 48.11
C GLY A 90 -4.73 -3.83 47.44
N ILE A 91 -4.86 -3.20 46.26
CA ILE A 91 -6.08 -3.27 45.45
C ILE A 91 -6.13 -4.63 44.74
N ASP A 92 -7.29 -5.28 44.73
CA ASP A 92 -7.50 -6.52 43.98
C ASP A 92 -7.61 -6.22 42.48
N THR A 93 -6.58 -6.63 41.74
CA THR A 93 -6.42 -6.40 40.30
C THR A 93 -6.19 -7.69 39.52
N VAL A 94 -6.28 -8.86 40.16
CA VAL A 94 -5.83 -10.15 39.58
C VAL A 94 -6.50 -10.42 38.23
N GLN A 95 -7.83 -10.24 38.16
CA GLN A 95 -8.56 -10.47 36.91
C GLN A 95 -8.16 -9.48 35.81
N ARG A 96 -8.05 -8.19 36.13
CA ARG A 96 -7.64 -7.16 35.17
C ARG A 96 -6.22 -7.41 34.65
N GLN A 97 -5.32 -7.86 35.52
CA GLN A 97 -3.94 -8.19 35.15
C GLN A 97 -3.88 -9.37 34.19
N THR A 98 -4.66 -10.43 34.46
CA THR A 98 -4.74 -11.60 33.58
C THR A 98 -5.29 -11.20 32.20
N ASP A 99 -6.42 -10.49 32.15
CA ASP A 99 -7.04 -10.04 30.90
C ASP A 99 -6.10 -9.14 30.08
N ALA A 100 -5.36 -8.23 30.73
CA ALA A 100 -4.42 -7.33 30.07
C ALA A 100 -3.20 -8.08 29.50
N ASN A 101 -2.68 -9.07 30.23
CA ASN A 101 -1.57 -9.91 29.76
C ASN A 101 -1.99 -10.79 28.58
N GLU A 102 -3.18 -11.39 28.62
CA GLU A 102 -3.70 -12.19 27.50
C GLU A 102 -3.84 -11.35 26.23
N LYS A 103 -4.41 -10.15 26.34
CA LYS A 103 -4.53 -9.21 25.22
C LYS A 103 -3.15 -8.76 24.71
N LEU A 104 -2.21 -8.51 25.63
CA LEU A 104 -0.85 -8.10 25.26
C LEU A 104 -0.14 -9.19 24.47
N GLN A 105 -0.22 -10.45 24.92
CA GLN A 105 0.35 -11.58 24.20
C GLN A 105 -0.28 -11.75 22.82
N ALA A 106 -1.61 -11.63 22.71
CA ALA A 106 -2.30 -11.73 21.43
C ALA A 106 -1.86 -10.62 20.45
N GLU A 107 -1.76 -9.37 20.90
CA GLU A 107 -1.28 -8.27 20.06
C GLU A 107 0.21 -8.40 19.71
N GLN A 108 1.05 -8.91 20.60
CA GLN A 108 2.46 -9.17 20.28
C GLN A 108 2.61 -10.22 19.18
N VAL A 109 1.87 -11.33 19.26
CA VAL A 109 1.85 -12.35 18.19
C VAL A 109 1.39 -11.72 16.89
N ARG A 110 0.27 -10.99 16.91
CA ARG A 110 -0.25 -10.28 15.73
C ARG A 110 0.76 -9.30 15.13
N LEU A 111 1.48 -8.54 15.97
CA LEU A 111 2.51 -7.62 15.50
C LEU A 111 3.62 -8.37 14.76
N THR A 112 4.09 -9.50 15.30
CA THR A 112 5.13 -10.29 14.63
C THR A 112 4.68 -10.83 13.27
N GLU A 113 3.42 -11.26 13.15
CA GLU A 113 2.85 -11.71 11.88
C GLU A 113 2.74 -10.56 10.88
N LEU A 114 2.24 -9.40 11.31
CA LEU A 114 2.10 -8.21 10.48
C LEU A 114 3.46 -7.65 10.03
N ASP A 115 4.44 -7.56 10.93
CA ASP A 115 5.80 -7.11 10.58
C ASP A 115 6.46 -8.07 9.60
N THR A 116 6.29 -9.39 9.77
CA THR A 116 6.82 -10.39 8.81
C THR A 116 6.19 -10.21 7.43
N ARG A 117 4.85 -10.16 7.35
CA ARG A 117 4.14 -9.95 6.08
C ARG A 117 4.53 -8.62 5.43
N TRP A 118 4.64 -7.56 6.21
CA TRP A 118 5.02 -6.25 5.72
C TRP A 118 6.42 -6.25 5.09
N GLN A 119 7.41 -6.90 5.73
CA GLN A 119 8.76 -7.00 5.15
C GLN A 119 8.79 -7.84 3.87
N GLU A 120 8.03 -8.93 3.81
CA GLU A 120 7.91 -9.76 2.60
C GLU A 120 7.27 -8.98 1.44
N GLU A 121 6.14 -8.32 1.70
CA GLU A 121 5.48 -7.45 0.72
C GLU A 121 6.43 -6.35 0.24
N LYS A 122 7.11 -5.67 1.17
CA LYS A 122 8.06 -4.60 0.85
C LYS A 122 9.18 -5.08 -0.07
N GLY A 123 9.79 -6.22 0.26
CA GLY A 123 10.86 -6.79 -0.55
C GLY A 123 10.42 -7.12 -1.98
N LEU A 124 9.20 -7.63 -2.15
CA LEU A 124 8.63 -7.89 -3.48
C LEU A 124 8.32 -6.60 -4.24
N VAL A 125 7.73 -5.60 -3.58
CA VAL A 125 7.41 -4.30 -4.18
C VAL A 125 8.68 -3.59 -4.64
N ASP A 126 9.73 -3.58 -3.82
CA ASP A 126 11.02 -2.97 -4.16
C ASP A 126 11.63 -3.63 -5.42
N GLN A 127 11.59 -4.96 -5.52
CA GLN A 127 12.04 -5.69 -6.70
C GLN A 127 11.21 -5.37 -7.95
N ILE A 128 9.88 -5.29 -7.81
CA ILE A 128 8.97 -4.92 -8.89
C ILE A 128 9.27 -3.51 -9.40
N LEU A 129 9.46 -2.54 -8.49
CA LEU A 129 9.77 -1.16 -8.86
C LEU A 129 11.13 -1.04 -9.55
N GLU A 130 12.14 -1.75 -9.05
CA GLU A 130 13.47 -1.80 -9.68
C GLU A 130 13.41 -2.39 -11.10
N LEU A 131 12.72 -3.52 -11.26
CA LEU A 131 12.59 -4.20 -12.54
C LEU A 131 11.80 -3.36 -13.55
N ARG A 132 10.74 -2.68 -13.10
CA ARG A 132 10.00 -1.69 -13.91
C ARG A 132 10.88 -0.52 -14.33
N ALA A 133 11.73 -0.01 -13.43
CA ALA A 133 12.67 1.06 -13.79
C ALA A 133 13.66 0.60 -14.87
N LYS A 134 14.22 -0.61 -14.75
CA LYS A 134 15.09 -1.22 -15.78
C LYS A 134 14.39 -1.36 -17.13
N LEU A 135 13.15 -1.86 -17.15
CA LEU A 135 12.34 -2.01 -18.36
C LEU A 135 11.97 -0.68 -19.03
N ARG A 136 11.84 0.40 -18.24
CA ARG A 136 11.58 1.77 -18.74
C ARG A 136 12.84 2.40 -19.31
N ASN A 137 13.96 2.30 -18.61
CA ASN A 137 15.25 2.85 -19.05
C ASN A 137 15.76 2.15 -20.33
N ALA A 138 15.52 0.84 -20.47
CA ALA A 138 15.82 0.10 -21.70
C ALA A 138 14.98 0.52 -22.91
N ASN A 139 13.85 1.22 -22.71
CA ASN A 139 12.93 1.64 -23.76
C ASN A 139 13.21 3.05 -24.31
N GLY A 140 14.27 3.72 -23.85
CA GLY A 140 14.57 5.11 -24.18
C GLY A 140 13.68 6.09 -23.40
N THR A 141 14.19 7.30 -23.18
CA THR A 141 13.39 8.41 -22.64
C THR A 141 12.18 8.66 -23.55
N VAL A 142 11.07 9.12 -22.98
CA VAL A 142 9.80 9.42 -23.71
C VAL A 142 10.00 10.46 -24.83
N GLU A 143 11.15 11.14 -24.88
CA GLU A 143 11.57 12.09 -25.92
C GLU A 143 12.41 11.46 -27.05
N ALA A 144 12.80 10.20 -26.96
CA ALA A 144 13.58 9.52 -27.99
C ALA A 144 12.66 8.80 -28.99
N ASP A 145 12.89 9.02 -30.28
CA ASP A 145 12.16 8.37 -31.38
C ASP A 145 12.10 6.84 -31.18
N PRO A 146 10.89 6.22 -31.20
CA PRO A 146 10.71 4.77 -30.95
C PRO A 146 11.33 3.87 -32.04
N VAL A 147 11.93 4.46 -33.08
CA VAL A 147 12.52 3.77 -34.24
C VAL A 147 14.00 3.42 -34.01
N ALA A 148 14.66 3.96 -32.98
CA ALA A 148 16.10 3.81 -32.76
C ALA A 148 16.50 2.96 -31.53
N ALA A 149 15.54 2.45 -30.75
CA ALA A 149 15.86 1.59 -29.60
C ALA A 149 16.21 0.17 -30.11
N GLU A 150 17.48 -0.22 -29.98
CA GLU A 150 17.88 -1.61 -30.20
C GLU A 150 17.08 -2.55 -29.29
N PRO A 151 16.56 -3.69 -29.81
CA PRO A 151 15.79 -4.60 -28.99
C PRO A 151 16.68 -5.20 -27.90
N ASP A 152 16.45 -4.77 -26.65
CA ASP A 152 17.11 -5.33 -25.47
C ASP A 152 16.79 -6.84 -25.38
N PRO A 153 17.78 -7.74 -25.58
CA PRO A 153 17.56 -9.18 -25.65
C PRO A 153 17.11 -9.78 -24.31
N GLU A 154 17.35 -9.09 -23.19
CA GLU A 154 16.95 -9.52 -21.85
C GLU A 154 15.53 -9.05 -21.49
N ARG A 155 14.94 -8.15 -22.28
CA ARG A 155 13.57 -7.66 -22.08
C ARG A 155 12.51 -8.77 -21.87
N PRO A 156 12.43 -9.83 -22.71
CA PRO A 156 11.44 -10.88 -22.49
C PRO A 156 11.65 -11.62 -21.16
N ALA A 157 12.90 -11.82 -20.74
CA ALA A 157 13.21 -12.45 -19.47
C ALA A 157 12.78 -11.58 -18.28
N ARG A 158 13.09 -10.26 -18.32
CA ARG A 158 12.65 -9.31 -17.29
C ARG A 158 11.13 -9.16 -17.22
N LEU A 159 10.42 -9.25 -18.35
CA LEU A 159 8.95 -9.25 -18.34
C LEU A 159 8.36 -10.52 -17.72
N ALA A 160 8.98 -11.68 -17.93
CA ALA A 160 8.58 -12.93 -17.29
C ALA A 160 8.80 -12.86 -15.77
N GLU A 161 9.98 -12.39 -15.34
CA GLU A 161 10.30 -12.20 -13.93
C GLU A 161 9.35 -11.19 -13.25
N LEU A 162 9.02 -10.08 -13.91
CA LEU A 162 8.07 -9.10 -13.39
C LEU A 162 6.69 -9.73 -13.15
N LYS A 163 6.21 -10.53 -14.10
CA LYS A 163 4.93 -11.22 -13.99
C LYS A 163 4.93 -12.22 -12.84
N ASP A 164 6.02 -12.95 -12.65
CA ASP A 164 6.15 -13.90 -11.55
C ASP A 164 6.15 -13.18 -10.19
N LEU A 165 6.87 -12.07 -10.05
CA LEU A 165 6.88 -11.26 -8.83
C LEU A 165 5.50 -10.65 -8.54
N GLN A 166 4.81 -10.14 -9.55
CA GLN A 166 3.44 -9.63 -9.38
C GLN A 166 2.48 -10.72 -8.93
N THR A 167 2.61 -11.94 -9.47
CA THR A 167 1.77 -13.08 -9.07
C THR A 167 2.04 -13.49 -7.62
N LYS A 168 3.31 -13.52 -7.20
CA LYS A 168 3.71 -13.79 -5.81
C LYS A 168 3.17 -12.72 -4.87
N LEU A 169 3.30 -11.44 -5.23
CA LEU A 169 2.79 -10.33 -4.43
C LEU A 169 1.28 -10.43 -4.26
N HIS A 170 0.53 -10.63 -5.33
CA HIS A 170 -0.92 -10.78 -5.27
C HIS A 170 -1.36 -11.97 -4.40
N ALA A 171 -0.64 -13.11 -4.50
CA ALA A 171 -0.91 -14.27 -3.65
C ALA A 171 -0.64 -14.00 -2.17
N LEU A 172 0.39 -13.21 -1.85
CA LEU A 172 0.74 -12.82 -0.48
C LEU A 172 -0.26 -11.81 0.11
N GLN A 173 -0.68 -10.83 -0.70
CA GLN A 173 -1.52 -9.71 -0.25
C GLN A 173 -2.99 -10.09 -0.05
N GLY A 174 -3.51 -11.01 -0.88
CA GLY A 174 -4.92 -11.38 -0.84
C GLY A 174 -5.83 -10.15 -0.90
N GLU A 175 -6.78 -10.03 0.04
CA GLU A 175 -7.72 -8.90 0.09
C GLU A 175 -7.21 -7.69 0.89
N LYS A 176 -6.09 -7.82 1.61
CA LYS A 176 -5.60 -6.80 2.56
C LYS A 176 -4.12 -6.45 2.34
N PRO A 177 -3.79 -5.76 1.24
CA PRO A 177 -2.43 -5.32 0.97
C PRO A 177 -1.95 -4.34 2.04
N LEU A 178 -0.73 -4.52 2.55
CA LEU A 178 -0.09 -3.57 3.46
C LEU A 178 0.66 -2.48 2.69
N ILE A 179 1.14 -2.80 1.48
CA ILE A 179 1.82 -1.86 0.58
C ILE A 179 1.15 -1.92 -0.79
N LEU A 180 0.89 -0.77 -1.39
CA LEU A 180 0.34 -0.68 -2.74
C LEU A 180 1.48 -0.36 -3.73
N PRO A 181 1.82 -1.25 -4.69
CA PRO A 181 2.89 -1.00 -5.66
C PRO A 181 2.51 0.03 -6.74
N ASP A 182 1.22 0.19 -6.99
CA ASP A 182 0.66 1.05 -8.01
C ASP A 182 -0.78 1.47 -7.66
N VAL A 183 -1.28 2.48 -8.37
CA VAL A 183 -2.67 2.89 -8.29
C VAL A 183 -3.45 2.01 -9.25
N ASP A 184 -4.05 0.97 -8.71
CA ASP A 184 -4.89 -0.01 -9.39
C ASP A 184 -6.38 0.20 -9.05
N ALA A 185 -7.26 -0.70 -9.51
CA ALA A 185 -8.68 -0.58 -9.21
C ALA A 185 -8.98 -0.71 -7.69
N GLN A 186 -8.21 -1.51 -6.95
CA GLN A 186 -8.35 -1.71 -5.51
C GLN A 186 -7.91 -0.46 -4.72
N ALA A 187 -6.85 0.21 -5.16
CA ALA A 187 -6.33 1.44 -4.59
C ALA A 187 -7.27 2.64 -4.78
N VAL A 188 -8.27 2.55 -5.67
CA VAL A 188 -9.30 3.58 -5.86
C VAL A 188 -10.60 3.27 -5.12
N ALA A 189 -10.84 1.99 -4.79
CA ALA A 189 -11.95 1.56 -3.95
C ALA A 189 -11.76 2.00 -2.48
#